data_AF-A0A3R8SE95-F1
#
_entry.id   AF-A0A3R8SE95-F1
#
_cell.length_a   1.000
_cell.length_b   1.000
_cell.length_c   1.000
_cell.angle_alpha   90.00
_cell.angle_beta   90.00
_cell.angle_gamma   90.00
#
_symmetry.space_group_name_H-M   'P 1'
#
loop_
_entity.id
_entity.type
_entity.pdbx_description
1 polymer ?
#
loop_
_entity_poly.entity_id
_entity_poly.type
_entity_poly.pdbx_seq_one_letter_code
_entity_poly.pdbx_strand_id
1 'polypeptide(L)'
;MHSELDYLRIQQRYPERYLPWPGNVPVITYIQEKVSTEVVDKWFLFVKSKLVEASESNIRLNRLEHQGLLEQLTSADIALQSRDDLISYLNSYKPRAMLGLHQLPNGKEWYQSKLNFYGSIKTSPNKVLANLTKLTVHDTNTVPLVMPNLHRPYILELLPDSCKRLEGLNWRDGFVNLPASVAKCKQVRKQHKMLLLTIMEVDLGLHYQGWSQQQAFVVLNSRLALNEQQAQQLIANIVYFPATIFAAYPHFLQP
;
A
#
# COMPACT_ATOMS: atom_id res chain seq x y z
N MET A 1 -1.50 0.99 -21.22
CA MET A 1 -2.40 -0.18 -21.32
C MET A 1 -1.64 -1.50 -21.37
N HIS A 2 -0.81 -1.80 -22.38
CA HIS A 2 -0.06 -3.08 -22.43
C HIS A 2 0.84 -3.32 -21.21
N SER A 3 1.64 -2.33 -20.80
CA SER A 3 2.52 -2.42 -19.62
C SER A 3 1.79 -2.62 -18.30
N GLU A 4 0.56 -2.12 -18.18
CA GLU A 4 -0.27 -2.27 -16.98
C GLU A 4 -0.94 -3.63 -16.92
N LEU A 5 -1.43 -4.13 -18.06
CA LEU A 5 -1.96 -5.49 -18.15
C LEU A 5 -0.88 -6.54 -17.81
N ASP A 6 0.35 -6.35 -18.30
CA ASP A 6 1.47 -7.23 -17.98
C ASP A 6 1.84 -7.17 -16.50
N TYR A 7 1.81 -5.98 -15.89
CA TYR A 7 1.96 -5.82 -14.45
C TYR A 7 0.88 -6.59 -13.68
N LEU A 8 -0.39 -6.46 -14.05
CA LEU A 8 -1.50 -7.17 -13.39
C LEU A 8 -1.39 -8.69 -13.53
N ARG A 9 -0.94 -9.20 -14.68
CA ARG A 9 -0.63 -10.63 -14.89
C ARG A 9 0.49 -11.11 -13.97
N ILE A 10 1.51 -10.28 -13.77
CA ILE A 10 2.60 -10.56 -12.83
C ILE A 10 2.08 -10.60 -11.39
N GLN A 11 1.18 -9.69 -10.99
CA GLN A 11 0.61 -9.67 -9.63
C GLN A 11 -0.08 -11.01 -9.26
N GLN A 12 -0.70 -11.71 -10.21
CA GLN A 12 -1.35 -13.01 -9.98
C GLN A 12 -0.39 -14.14 -9.54
N ARG A 13 0.92 -13.93 -9.68
CA ARG A 13 1.96 -14.91 -9.31
C ARG A 13 2.42 -14.76 -7.86
N TYR A 14 2.04 -13.69 -7.17
CA TYR A 14 2.56 -13.36 -5.84
C TYR A 14 1.60 -13.73 -4.70
N PRO A 15 2.11 -13.79 -3.45
CA PRO A 15 1.35 -14.24 -2.28
C PRO A 15 0.04 -13.51 -2.00
N GLU A 16 -0.19 -12.32 -2.56
CA GLU A 16 -1.41 -11.54 -2.37
C GLU A 16 -2.69 -12.30 -2.73
N ARG A 17 -2.63 -13.23 -3.70
CA ARG A 17 -3.79 -14.05 -4.10
C ARG A 17 -4.34 -14.94 -2.97
N TYR A 18 -3.51 -15.21 -1.96
CA TYR A 18 -3.91 -15.99 -0.79
C TYR A 18 -4.54 -15.12 0.30
N LEU A 19 -4.51 -13.79 0.16
CA LEU A 19 -5.08 -12.82 1.09
C LEU A 19 -6.22 -12.06 0.38
N PRO A 20 -7.42 -12.66 0.30
CA PRO A 20 -8.49 -12.19 -0.60
C PRO A 20 -9.12 -10.86 -0.18
N TRP A 21 -8.94 -10.44 1.07
CA TRP A 21 -9.53 -9.23 1.63
C TRP A 21 -8.43 -8.31 2.16
N PRO A 22 -8.14 -7.20 1.47
CA PRO A 22 -7.22 -6.19 1.98
C PRO A 22 -7.83 -5.47 3.19
N GLY A 23 -7.07 -5.34 4.28
CA GLY A 23 -7.57 -4.72 5.51
C GLY A 23 -7.97 -3.26 5.39
N ASN A 24 -7.55 -2.58 4.32
CA ASN A 24 -7.90 -1.20 4.02
C ASN A 24 -9.03 -1.05 3.00
N VAL A 25 -9.65 -2.12 2.51
CA VAL A 25 -10.78 -2.03 1.58
C VAL A 25 -12.05 -2.36 2.36
N PRO A 26 -13.02 -1.43 2.49
CA PRO A 26 -14.24 -1.60 3.28
C PRO A 26 -15.25 -2.50 2.54
N VAL A 27 -14.89 -3.77 2.35
CA VAL A 27 -15.65 -4.72 1.52
C VAL A 27 -17.07 -4.87 2.03
N ILE A 28 -17.25 -5.02 3.35
CA ILE A 28 -18.59 -5.18 3.95
C ILE A 28 -19.49 -4.00 3.60
N THR A 29 -18.98 -2.77 3.74
CA THR A 29 -19.72 -1.54 3.43
C THR A 29 -20.18 -1.50 1.97
N TYR A 30 -19.41 -2.07 1.06
CA TYR A 30 -19.77 -2.10 -0.36
C TYR A 30 -20.78 -3.19 -0.71
N ILE A 31 -20.88 -4.28 0.06
CA ILE A 31 -21.68 -5.45 -0.30
C ILE A 31 -22.93 -5.66 0.56
N GLN A 32 -22.97 -5.19 1.81
CA GLN A 32 -23.99 -5.55 2.81
C GLN A 32 -25.43 -5.30 2.36
N GLU A 33 -25.67 -4.30 1.50
CA GLU A 33 -26.98 -3.98 0.94
C GLU A 33 -27.15 -4.37 -0.55
N LYS A 34 -26.09 -4.85 -1.19
CA LYS A 34 -26.05 -5.12 -2.64
C LYS A 34 -26.12 -6.60 -2.97
N VAL A 35 -25.85 -7.47 -2.01
CA VAL A 35 -25.87 -8.92 -2.19
C VAL A 35 -26.68 -9.57 -1.08
N SER A 36 -27.23 -10.75 -1.36
CA SER A 36 -27.96 -11.52 -0.36
C SER A 36 -27.06 -11.94 0.81
N THR A 37 -27.64 -12.11 1.99
CA THR A 37 -26.97 -12.63 3.19
C THR A 37 -26.22 -13.94 2.94
N GLU A 38 -26.76 -14.84 2.11
CA GLU A 38 -26.09 -16.11 1.73
C GLU A 38 -24.74 -15.88 1.01
N VAL A 39 -24.65 -14.83 0.18
CA VAL A 39 -23.42 -14.48 -0.52
C VAL A 39 -22.40 -13.90 0.46
N VAL A 40 -22.85 -13.09 1.42
CA VAL A 40 -21.99 -12.56 2.49
C VAL A 40 -21.45 -13.69 3.37
N ASP A 41 -22.31 -14.65 3.74
CA ASP A 41 -21.92 -15.83 4.53
C ASP A 41 -20.85 -16.67 3.81
N LYS A 42 -21.07 -16.98 2.52
CA LYS A 42 -20.08 -17.68 1.68
C LYS A 42 -18.77 -16.90 1.55
N TRP A 43 -18.83 -15.57 1.49
CA TRP A 43 -17.63 -14.73 1.45
C TRP A 43 -16.81 -14.84 2.75
N PHE A 44 -17.43 -14.80 3.92
CA PHE A 44 -16.71 -14.97 5.19
C PHE A 44 -16.08 -16.35 5.33
N LEU A 45 -16.79 -17.41 4.94
CA LEU A 45 -16.25 -18.77 4.90
C LEU A 45 -15.06 -18.88 3.94
N PHE A 46 -15.16 -18.29 2.75
CA PHE A 46 -14.08 -18.23 1.77
C PHE A 46 -12.85 -17.50 2.31
N VAL A 47 -13.03 -16.33 2.93
CA VAL A 47 -11.92 -15.57 3.52
C VAL A 47 -11.23 -16.39 4.62
N LYS A 48 -11.98 -16.99 5.54
CA LYS A 48 -11.43 -17.85 6.60
C LYS A 48 -10.61 -19.00 6.01
N SER A 49 -11.17 -19.73 5.05
CA SER A 49 -10.50 -20.84 4.36
C SER A 49 -9.19 -20.39 3.70
N LYS A 50 -9.19 -19.27 2.97
CA LYS A 50 -7.99 -18.74 2.33
C LYS A 50 -6.91 -18.32 3.32
N LEU A 51 -7.28 -17.70 4.45
CA LEU A 51 -6.32 -17.33 5.49
C LEU A 51 -5.68 -18.56 6.17
N VAL A 52 -6.45 -19.65 6.35
CA VAL A 52 -5.94 -20.93 6.84
C VAL A 52 -4.91 -21.51 5.86
N GLU A 53 -5.28 -21.66 4.59
CA GLU A 53 -4.38 -22.14 3.53
C GLU A 53 -3.10 -21.29 3.40
N ALA A 54 -3.26 -19.96 3.48
CA ALA A 54 -2.15 -19.01 3.43
C ALA A 54 -1.19 -19.23 4.61
N SER A 55 -1.72 -19.41 5.82
CA SER A 55 -0.93 -19.63 7.03
C SER A 55 -0.12 -20.93 6.98
N GLU A 56 -0.67 -22.00 6.40
CA GLU A 56 0.05 -23.26 6.14
C GLU A 56 1.23 -23.05 5.18
N SER A 57 1.08 -22.13 4.23
CA SER A 57 2.14 -21.73 3.29
C SER A 57 3.05 -20.62 3.84
N ASN A 58 2.96 -20.30 5.13
CA ASN A 58 3.68 -19.20 5.79
C ASN A 58 3.45 -17.82 5.15
N ILE A 59 2.30 -17.63 4.50
CA ILE A 59 1.83 -16.35 3.97
C ILE A 59 0.87 -15.77 5.00
N ARG A 60 1.28 -14.67 5.65
CA ARG A 60 0.51 -14.08 6.75
C ARG A 60 0.23 -12.60 6.58
N LEU A 61 -0.92 -12.16 7.08
CA LEU A 61 -1.26 -10.75 7.23
C LEU A 61 -0.23 -10.08 8.13
N ASN A 62 0.14 -8.84 7.79
CA ASN A 62 0.83 -7.98 8.75
C ASN A 62 -0.16 -7.43 9.79
N ARG A 63 0.39 -6.81 10.85
CA ARG A 63 -0.41 -6.28 11.95
C ARG A 63 -1.45 -5.24 11.53
N LEU A 64 -1.17 -4.38 10.54
CA LEU A 64 -2.11 -3.37 10.04
C LEU A 64 -3.22 -3.98 9.19
N GLU A 65 -2.88 -4.96 8.34
CA GLU A 65 -3.89 -5.70 7.57
C GLU A 65 -4.82 -6.46 8.52
N HIS A 66 -4.25 -7.21 9.46
CA HIS A 66 -5.00 -7.96 10.47
C HIS A 66 -5.96 -7.08 11.29
N GLN A 67 -5.46 -5.95 11.80
CA GLN A 67 -6.28 -4.98 12.54
C GLN A 67 -7.42 -4.42 11.67
N GLY A 68 -7.14 -4.04 10.42
CA GLY A 68 -8.16 -3.51 9.51
C GLY A 68 -9.27 -4.53 9.18
N LEU A 69 -8.94 -5.82 9.04
CA LEU A 69 -9.97 -6.87 8.89
C LEU A 69 -10.83 -6.99 10.15
N LEU A 70 -10.21 -7.02 11.34
CA LEU A 70 -10.95 -7.11 12.60
C LEU A 70 -11.88 -5.92 12.80
N GLU A 71 -11.42 -4.70 12.54
CA GLU A 71 -12.22 -3.47 12.65
C GLU A 71 -13.43 -3.50 11.71
N GLN A 72 -13.25 -3.94 10.46
CA GLN A 72 -14.36 -4.08 9.52
C GLN A 72 -15.38 -5.13 9.97
N LEU A 73 -14.90 -6.26 10.49
CA LEU A 73 -15.78 -7.33 10.98
C LEU A 73 -16.55 -6.89 12.22
N THR A 74 -15.89 -6.26 13.21
CA THR A 74 -16.53 -5.88 14.48
C THR A 74 -17.47 -4.70 14.35
N SER A 75 -17.19 -3.76 13.44
CA SER A 75 -18.07 -2.61 13.18
C SER A 75 -19.32 -2.94 12.35
N ALA A 76 -19.33 -4.07 11.64
CA ALA A 76 -20.47 -4.49 10.84
C ALA A 76 -21.60 -5.08 11.69
N ASP A 77 -22.80 -4.54 11.54
CA ASP A 77 -24.03 -5.08 12.15
C ASP A 77 -24.58 -6.25 11.30
N ILE A 78 -23.91 -7.41 11.39
CA ILE A 78 -24.25 -8.63 10.65
C ILE A 78 -24.28 -9.82 11.61
N ALA A 79 -25.46 -10.41 11.81
CA ALA A 79 -25.66 -11.58 12.65
C ALA A 79 -25.45 -12.89 11.85
N LEU A 80 -24.19 -13.24 11.56
CA LEU A 80 -23.81 -14.47 10.88
C LEU A 80 -22.77 -15.26 11.67
N GLN A 81 -23.01 -16.56 11.88
CA GLN A 81 -22.05 -17.42 12.57
C GLN A 81 -20.69 -17.46 11.85
N SER A 82 -20.67 -17.43 10.51
CA SER A 82 -19.44 -17.38 9.72
C SER A 82 -18.58 -16.13 9.99
N ARG A 83 -19.21 -14.99 10.33
CA ARG A 83 -18.53 -13.77 10.77
C ARG A 83 -17.86 -14.00 12.12
N ASP A 84 -18.61 -14.52 13.10
CA ASP A 84 -18.10 -14.74 14.46
C ASP A 84 -16.98 -15.79 14.47
N ASP A 85 -17.10 -16.80 13.62
CA ASP A 85 -16.07 -17.79 13.33
C ASP A 85 -14.80 -17.19 12.76
N LEU A 86 -14.93 -16.24 11.82
CA LEU A 86 -13.80 -15.52 11.23
C LEU A 86 -13.15 -14.58 12.24
N ILE A 87 -13.93 -13.86 13.05
CA ILE A 87 -13.43 -13.04 14.16
C ILE A 87 -12.66 -13.92 15.15
N SER A 88 -13.21 -15.06 15.55
CA SER A 88 -12.57 -16.01 16.47
C SER A 88 -11.24 -16.52 15.92
N TYR A 89 -11.22 -16.89 14.63
CA TYR A 89 -9.98 -17.27 13.95
C TYR A 89 -8.95 -16.14 13.97
N LEU A 90 -9.34 -14.92 13.59
CA LEU A 90 -8.46 -13.75 13.59
C LEU A 90 -7.93 -13.39 14.98
N ASN A 91 -8.69 -13.58 16.04
CA ASN A 91 -8.22 -13.37 17.42
C ASN A 91 -7.10 -14.35 17.83
N SER A 92 -7.12 -15.57 17.27
CA SER A 92 -6.04 -16.56 17.47
C SER A 92 -4.90 -16.45 16.45
N TYR A 93 -5.08 -15.62 15.42
CA TYR A 93 -4.16 -15.47 14.30
C TYR A 93 -2.86 -14.78 14.73
N LYS A 94 -1.72 -15.29 14.26
CA LYS A 94 -0.40 -14.71 14.53
C LYS A 94 0.07 -13.90 13.31
N PRO A 95 -0.15 -12.56 13.27
CA PRO A 95 0.34 -11.73 12.18
C PRO A 95 1.86 -11.74 12.13
N ARG A 96 2.42 -11.47 10.95
CA ARG A 96 3.87 -11.32 10.79
C ARG A 96 4.37 -10.03 11.43
N ALA A 97 5.60 -10.07 11.95
CA ALA A 97 6.17 -8.99 12.76
C ALA A 97 6.48 -7.72 11.93
N MET A 98 6.97 -7.88 10.70
CA MET A 98 7.27 -6.74 9.84
C MET A 98 6.13 -6.45 8.88
N LEU A 99 5.98 -5.17 8.54
CA LEU A 99 4.88 -4.68 7.72
C LEU A 99 5.11 -4.92 6.22
N GLY A 100 6.35 -4.69 5.76
CA GLY A 100 6.64 -4.66 4.33
C GLY A 100 6.75 -6.04 3.66
N LEU A 101 6.82 -6.05 2.34
CA LEU A 101 6.65 -7.27 1.54
C LEU A 101 7.80 -8.29 1.72
N HIS A 102 8.98 -7.86 2.13
CA HIS A 102 10.18 -8.70 2.22
C HIS A 102 10.03 -10.00 3.04
N GLN A 103 9.09 -10.06 4.00
CA GLN A 103 8.83 -11.29 4.79
C GLN A 103 7.96 -12.31 4.08
N LEU A 104 7.33 -11.93 2.96
CA LEU A 104 6.53 -12.84 2.16
C LEU A 104 7.42 -13.66 1.22
N PRO A 105 7.02 -14.89 0.87
CA PRO A 105 7.70 -15.65 -0.18
C PRO A 105 7.82 -14.84 -1.48
N ASN A 106 9.04 -14.73 -2.00
CA ASN A 106 9.37 -13.89 -3.17
C ASN A 106 9.02 -12.40 -3.01
N GLY A 107 8.98 -11.90 -1.77
CA GLY A 107 8.55 -10.54 -1.45
C GLY A 107 9.44 -9.44 -2.03
N LYS A 108 10.75 -9.69 -2.17
CA LYS A 108 11.70 -8.75 -2.76
C LYS A 108 11.51 -8.64 -4.28
N GLU A 109 11.32 -9.76 -4.95
CA GLU A 109 11.02 -9.84 -6.38
C GLU A 109 9.66 -9.20 -6.67
N TRP A 110 8.69 -9.45 -5.80
CA TRP A 110 7.39 -8.80 -5.88
C TRP A 110 7.51 -7.30 -5.78
N TYR A 111 8.21 -6.80 -4.76
CA TYR A 111 8.43 -5.38 -4.59
C TYR A 111 9.20 -4.75 -5.77
N GLN A 112 10.23 -5.43 -6.29
CA GLN A 112 10.91 -5.00 -7.52
C GLN A 112 9.96 -4.92 -8.71
N SER A 113 9.01 -5.85 -8.88
CA SER A 113 8.02 -5.77 -9.96
C SER A 113 7.13 -4.53 -9.84
N LYS A 114 6.82 -4.08 -8.60
CA LYS A 114 6.07 -2.84 -8.36
C LYS A 114 6.92 -1.62 -8.67
N LEU A 115 8.19 -1.60 -8.28
CA LEU A 115 9.14 -0.53 -8.66
C LEU A 115 9.31 -0.43 -10.19
N ASN A 116 9.39 -1.57 -10.88
CA ASN A 116 9.46 -1.63 -12.34
C ASN A 116 8.24 -0.95 -12.98
N PHE A 117 7.04 -1.22 -12.47
CA PHE A 117 5.80 -0.68 -13.01
C PHE A 117 5.61 0.80 -12.64
N TYR A 118 5.63 1.13 -11.35
CA TYR A 118 5.33 2.49 -10.89
C TYR A 118 6.43 3.48 -11.25
N GLY A 119 7.69 3.14 -10.95
CA GLY A 119 8.81 4.05 -11.12
C GLY A 119 9.62 3.86 -12.39
N SER A 120 9.28 2.91 -13.26
CA SER A 120 10.15 2.50 -14.38
C SER A 120 11.57 2.11 -13.92
N ILE A 121 11.70 1.61 -12.68
CA ILE A 121 12.98 1.32 -12.05
C ILE A 121 13.39 -0.11 -12.35
N LYS A 122 14.40 -0.30 -13.21
CA LYS A 122 14.95 -1.64 -13.52
C LYS A 122 16.20 -2.00 -12.69
N THR A 123 16.76 -1.02 -11.98
CA THR A 123 17.93 -1.19 -11.14
C THR A 123 17.55 -1.78 -9.78
N SER A 124 18.52 -2.34 -9.06
CA SER A 124 18.28 -2.88 -7.72
C SER A 124 17.80 -1.78 -6.74
N PRO A 125 16.98 -2.13 -5.73
CA PRO A 125 16.44 -1.15 -4.79
C PRO A 125 17.54 -0.43 -3.98
N ASN A 126 18.67 -1.09 -3.74
CA ASN A 126 19.85 -0.46 -3.13
C ASN A 126 20.43 0.69 -3.98
N LYS A 127 20.44 0.56 -5.32
CA LYS A 127 20.88 1.65 -6.21
C LYS A 127 19.90 2.82 -6.18
N VAL A 128 18.60 2.52 -6.08
CA VAL A 128 17.55 3.54 -5.94
C VAL A 128 17.74 4.32 -4.64
N LEU A 129 17.94 3.62 -3.52
CA LEU A 129 18.17 4.23 -2.23
C LEU A 129 19.38 5.17 -2.26
N ALA A 130 20.51 4.70 -2.81
CA ALA A 130 21.70 5.53 -2.97
C ALA A 130 21.45 6.78 -3.83
N ASN A 131 20.56 6.71 -4.81
CA ASN A 131 20.15 7.88 -5.60
C ASN A 131 19.22 8.81 -4.81
N LEU A 132 18.26 8.28 -4.04
CA LEU A 132 17.37 9.09 -3.20
C LEU A 132 18.17 9.92 -2.18
N THR A 133 19.19 9.32 -1.56
CA THR A 133 20.06 10.04 -0.61
C THR A 133 20.76 11.24 -1.27
N LYS A 134 21.16 11.13 -2.54
CA LYS A 134 21.76 12.26 -3.31
C LYS A 134 20.75 13.34 -3.67
N LEU A 135 19.48 12.97 -3.86
CA LEU A 135 18.40 13.90 -4.24
C LEU A 135 17.79 14.61 -3.05
N THR A 136 17.97 14.06 -1.84
CA THR A 136 17.41 14.60 -0.61
C THR A 136 18.16 15.87 -0.25
N VAL A 137 17.41 16.98 -0.15
CA VAL A 137 17.92 18.27 0.30
C VAL A 137 17.37 18.51 1.69
N HIS A 138 18.21 18.95 2.63
CA HIS A 138 17.76 19.47 3.91
C HIS A 138 17.17 20.86 3.68
N ASP A 139 15.85 20.93 3.58
CA ASP A 139 15.10 22.18 3.61
C ASP A 139 14.33 22.23 4.94
N THR A 140 14.41 23.34 5.66
CA THR A 140 13.77 23.52 6.97
C THR A 140 12.34 24.03 6.86
N ASN A 141 11.86 24.28 5.64
CA ASN A 141 10.50 24.72 5.41
C ASN A 141 9.48 23.63 5.76
N THR A 142 8.39 24.04 6.40
CA THR A 142 7.25 23.18 6.70
C THR A 142 6.64 22.67 5.40
N VAL A 143 6.62 21.35 5.23
CA VAL A 143 6.05 20.73 4.04
C VAL A 143 4.54 20.63 4.22
N PRO A 144 3.72 21.22 3.33
CA PRO A 144 2.27 21.08 3.42
C PRO A 144 1.89 19.61 3.20
N LEU A 145 1.49 18.95 4.28
CA LEU A 145 1.04 17.56 4.28
C LEU A 145 -0.48 17.51 4.06
N VAL A 146 -0.91 16.75 3.06
CA VAL A 146 -2.31 16.33 2.93
C VAL A 146 -2.48 15.06 3.77
N MET A 147 -3.56 14.95 4.55
CA MET A 147 -3.82 13.76 5.35
C MET A 147 -3.99 12.53 4.45
N PRO A 148 -3.26 11.41 4.68
CA PRO A 148 -3.38 10.22 3.86
C PRO A 148 -4.75 9.56 4.00
N ASN A 149 -5.40 9.26 2.88
CA ASN A 149 -6.55 8.37 2.83
C ASN A 149 -6.06 6.91 2.80
N LEU A 150 -6.55 6.05 3.69
CA LEU A 150 -6.11 4.66 3.76
C LEU A 150 -6.73 3.77 2.65
N HIS A 151 -7.73 4.25 1.93
CA HIS A 151 -8.45 3.53 0.88
C HIS A 151 -7.94 3.82 -0.53
N ARG A 152 -6.98 4.75 -0.71
CA ARG A 152 -6.36 5.03 -2.02
C ARG A 152 -4.88 5.42 -1.91
N PRO A 153 -4.08 5.22 -2.97
CA PRO A 153 -2.66 5.58 -2.96
C PRO A 153 -2.41 7.05 -2.61
N TYR A 154 -1.50 7.34 -1.67
CA TYR A 154 -1.23 8.71 -1.21
C TYR A 154 -0.82 9.66 -2.32
N ILE A 155 -0.12 9.16 -3.36
CA ILE A 155 0.30 9.98 -4.50
C ILE A 155 -0.88 10.67 -5.20
N LEU A 156 -2.10 10.10 -5.14
CA LEU A 156 -3.31 10.71 -5.71
C LEU A 156 -3.81 11.91 -4.91
N GLU A 157 -3.55 11.95 -3.60
CA GLU A 157 -3.87 13.11 -2.73
C GLU A 157 -2.97 14.31 -3.02
N LEU A 158 -1.78 14.04 -3.53
CA LEU A 158 -0.81 15.07 -3.89
C LEU A 158 -1.07 15.65 -5.27
N LEU A 159 -1.89 15.01 -6.11
CA LEU A 159 -2.21 15.53 -7.44
C LEU A 159 -3.21 16.69 -7.31
N PRO A 160 -2.90 17.91 -7.79
CA PRO A 160 -3.85 19.01 -7.84
C PRO A 160 -5.01 18.69 -8.80
N ASP A 161 -6.15 19.33 -8.60
CA ASP A 161 -7.36 19.12 -9.43
C ASP A 161 -7.13 19.41 -10.92
N SER A 162 -6.17 20.28 -11.23
CA SER A 162 -5.75 20.59 -12.60
C SER A 162 -5.05 19.42 -13.31
N CYS A 163 -4.58 18.42 -12.57
CA CYS A 163 -3.90 17.26 -13.13
C CYS A 163 -4.89 16.17 -13.53
N LYS A 164 -5.03 15.98 -14.85
CA LYS A 164 -5.86 14.93 -15.42
C LYS A 164 -5.39 13.54 -14.96
N ARG A 165 -6.26 12.85 -14.21
CA ARG A 165 -6.12 11.43 -13.89
C ARG A 165 -6.50 10.61 -15.12
N LEU A 166 -5.61 9.72 -15.53
CA LEU A 166 -5.83 8.84 -16.67
C LEU A 166 -6.38 7.51 -16.18
N GLU A 167 -7.38 7.00 -16.89
CA GLU A 167 -7.98 5.70 -16.61
C GLU A 167 -6.93 4.58 -16.67
N GLY A 168 -7.06 3.64 -15.76
CA GLY A 168 -6.22 2.45 -15.61
C GLY A 168 -7.06 1.21 -15.33
N LEU A 169 -6.37 0.09 -15.17
CA LEU A 169 -6.97 -1.24 -15.00
C LEU A 169 -6.91 -1.70 -13.54
N ASN A 170 -6.01 -1.14 -12.74
CA ASN A 170 -5.80 -1.58 -11.37
C ASN A 170 -6.85 -0.98 -10.41
N TRP A 171 -7.78 -1.82 -9.94
CA TRP A 171 -8.80 -1.40 -8.98
C TRP A 171 -8.21 -0.92 -7.64
N ARG A 172 -7.03 -1.42 -7.24
CA ARG A 172 -6.33 -0.96 -6.02
C ARG A 172 -5.85 0.48 -6.14
N ASP A 173 -5.62 0.94 -7.36
CA ASP A 173 -5.27 2.34 -7.65
C ASP A 173 -6.50 3.18 -7.96
N GLY A 174 -7.72 2.66 -7.69
CA GLY A 174 -8.98 3.31 -8.02
C GLY A 174 -9.23 3.40 -9.52
N PHE A 175 -8.74 2.43 -10.30
CA PHE A 175 -8.77 2.44 -11.77
C PHE A 175 -8.08 3.66 -12.37
N VAL A 176 -7.00 4.14 -11.73
CA VAL A 176 -6.14 5.22 -12.23
C VAL A 176 -4.80 4.64 -12.65
N ASN A 177 -4.35 4.94 -13.86
CA ASN A 177 -2.99 4.66 -14.28
C ASN A 177 -2.04 5.66 -13.60
N LEU A 178 -1.52 5.29 -12.42
CA LEU A 178 -0.67 6.19 -11.62
C LEU A 178 0.56 6.71 -12.38
N PRO A 179 1.37 5.86 -13.06
CA PRO A 179 2.56 6.35 -13.75
C PRO A 179 2.22 7.39 -14.82
N ALA A 180 1.20 7.13 -15.64
CA ALA A 180 0.83 8.05 -16.72
C ALA A 180 0.16 9.33 -16.20
N SER A 181 -0.61 9.24 -15.12
CA SER A 181 -1.24 10.41 -14.48
C SER A 181 -0.20 11.33 -13.85
N VAL A 182 0.74 10.77 -13.09
CA VAL A 182 1.83 11.52 -12.45
C VAL A 182 2.81 12.07 -13.49
N ALA A 183 3.09 11.33 -14.58
CA ALA A 183 3.95 11.79 -15.68
C ALA A 183 3.48 13.12 -16.30
N LYS A 184 2.17 13.35 -16.36
CA LYS A 184 1.59 14.58 -16.93
C LYS A 184 1.52 15.73 -15.92
N CYS A 185 1.75 15.46 -14.64
CA CYS A 185 1.53 16.40 -13.56
C CYS A 185 2.83 17.03 -13.02
N LYS A 186 3.37 18.02 -13.74
CA LYS A 186 4.68 18.62 -13.42
C LYS A 186 4.72 19.43 -12.12
N GLN A 187 3.58 19.93 -11.63
CA GLN A 187 3.50 20.83 -10.47
C GLN A 187 3.80 20.12 -9.14
N VAL A 188 3.33 18.88 -8.99
CA VAL A 188 3.53 18.02 -7.81
C VAL A 188 5.00 17.86 -7.45
N ARG A 189 5.86 17.86 -8.48
CA ARG A 189 7.32 17.77 -8.35
C ARG A 189 7.94 18.88 -7.53
N LYS A 190 7.46 20.12 -7.71
CA LYS A 190 8.05 21.30 -7.06
C LYS A 190 7.53 21.44 -5.63
N GLN A 191 6.23 21.24 -5.46
CA GLN A 191 5.57 21.49 -4.19
C GLN A 191 5.88 20.42 -3.13
N HIS A 192 6.04 19.15 -3.54
CA HIS A 192 6.15 18.02 -2.61
C HIS A 192 7.46 17.25 -2.73
N LYS A 193 8.53 17.83 -3.29
CA LYS A 193 9.80 17.11 -3.53
C LYS A 193 10.32 16.39 -2.27
N MET A 194 10.47 17.10 -1.16
CA MET A 194 11.01 16.54 0.09
C MET A 194 10.11 15.44 0.66
N LEU A 195 8.79 15.65 0.64
CA LEU A 195 7.79 14.65 1.05
C LEU A 195 7.89 13.38 0.22
N LEU A 196 7.88 13.51 -1.11
CA LEU A 196 7.94 12.38 -2.04
C LEU A 196 9.23 11.57 -1.88
N LEU A 197 10.39 12.23 -1.80
CA LEU A 197 11.68 11.56 -1.62
C LEU A 197 11.76 10.85 -0.27
N THR A 198 11.25 11.47 0.80
CA THR A 198 11.20 10.85 2.13
C THR A 198 10.30 9.63 2.16
N ILE A 199 9.11 9.71 1.56
CA ILE A 199 8.18 8.57 1.48
C ILE A 199 8.77 7.44 0.63
N MET A 200 9.44 7.75 -0.50
CA MET A 200 10.13 6.74 -1.32
C MET A 200 11.20 5.99 -0.52
N GLU A 201 11.97 6.68 0.32
CA GLU A 201 12.96 6.05 1.19
C GLU A 201 12.30 5.15 2.24
N VAL A 202 11.23 5.62 2.88
CA VAL A 202 10.50 4.83 3.88
C VAL A 202 9.82 3.61 3.26
N ASP A 203 9.27 3.74 2.05
CA ASP A 203 8.69 2.65 1.26
C ASP A 203 9.73 1.56 0.97
N LEU A 204 10.93 1.94 0.51
CA LEU A 204 12.06 1.02 0.35
C LEU A 204 12.48 0.38 1.68
N GLY A 205 12.57 1.19 2.73
CA GLY A 205 12.90 0.76 4.08
C GLY A 205 11.98 -0.36 4.55
N LEU A 206 10.67 -0.13 4.49
CA LEU A 206 9.65 -1.10 4.90
C LEU A 206 9.64 -2.34 4.01
N HIS A 207 9.48 -2.15 2.69
CA HIS A 207 9.15 -3.25 1.78
C HIS A 207 10.36 -4.05 1.29
N TYR A 208 11.56 -3.46 1.29
CA TYR A 208 12.78 -4.12 0.81
C TYR A 208 13.81 -4.36 1.92
N GLN A 209 14.13 -3.36 2.74
CA GLN A 209 15.15 -3.47 3.79
C GLN A 209 14.64 -4.10 5.09
N GLY A 210 13.32 -4.15 5.26
CA GLY A 210 12.67 -4.73 6.42
C GLY A 210 12.73 -3.88 7.67
N TRP A 211 12.63 -2.56 7.49
CA TRP A 211 12.46 -1.64 8.60
C TRP A 211 11.22 -1.96 9.42
N SER A 212 11.33 -1.74 10.72
CA SER A 212 10.19 -1.71 11.63
C SER A 212 9.37 -0.44 11.43
N GLN A 213 8.15 -0.43 11.97
CA GLN A 213 7.31 0.77 12.02
C GLN A 213 8.02 1.93 12.74
N GLN A 214 8.79 1.63 13.79
CA GLN A 214 9.53 2.64 14.55
C GLN A 214 10.65 3.29 13.72
N GLN A 215 11.37 2.49 12.93
CA GLN A 215 12.40 3.02 12.03
C GLN A 215 11.79 3.91 10.95
N ALA A 216 10.68 3.49 10.35
CA ALA A 216 9.92 4.31 9.41
C ALA A 216 9.45 5.63 10.05
N PHE A 217 8.92 5.57 11.27
CA PHE A 217 8.49 6.75 12.03
C PHE A 217 9.63 7.74 12.26
N VAL A 218 10.80 7.26 12.70
CA VAL A 218 11.99 8.11 12.94
C VAL A 218 12.40 8.85 11.66
N VAL A 219 12.43 8.17 10.51
CA VAL A 219 12.80 8.80 9.24
C VAL A 219 11.76 9.81 8.77
N LEU A 220 10.46 9.50 8.89
CA LEU A 220 9.40 10.45 8.57
C LEU A 220 9.49 11.70 9.45
N ASN A 221 9.58 11.51 10.77
CA ASN A 221 9.54 12.61 11.71
C ASN A 221 10.79 13.50 11.64
N SER A 222 11.98 12.91 11.49
CA SER A 222 13.24 13.67 11.38
C SER A 222 13.32 14.59 10.17
N ARG A 223 12.50 14.36 9.13
CA ARG A 223 12.50 15.14 7.89
C ARG A 223 11.27 16.01 7.68
N LEU A 224 10.11 15.55 8.15
CA LEU A 224 8.82 16.17 7.82
C LEU A 224 8.13 16.80 9.03
N ALA A 225 8.69 16.67 10.25
CA ALA A 225 8.12 17.20 11.49
C ALA A 225 6.63 16.82 11.68
N LEU A 226 6.31 15.55 11.45
CA LEU A 226 4.95 15.03 11.54
C LEU A 226 4.55 14.77 12.98
N ASN A 227 3.28 15.01 13.31
CA ASN A 227 2.72 14.45 14.52
C ASN A 227 2.54 12.92 14.41
N GLU A 228 2.26 12.27 15.53
CA GLU A 228 2.15 10.81 15.60
C GLU A 228 1.07 10.24 14.65
N GLN A 229 -0.12 10.83 14.67
CA GLN A 229 -1.24 10.40 13.83
C GLN A 229 -0.91 10.51 12.33
N GLN A 230 -0.30 11.62 11.91
CA GLN A 230 0.14 11.85 10.54
C GLN A 230 1.14 10.80 10.08
N ALA A 231 2.16 10.54 10.90
CA ALA A 231 3.18 9.54 10.57
C ALA A 231 2.60 8.13 10.53
N GLN A 232 1.72 7.77 11.47
CA GLN A 232 1.06 6.46 11.49
C GLN A 232 0.19 6.24 10.25
N GLN A 233 -0.64 7.22 9.86
CA GLN A 233 -1.46 7.11 8.65
C GLN A 233 -0.63 7.03 7.37
N LEU A 234 0.48 7.78 7.31
CA LEU A 234 1.38 7.73 6.16
C LEU A 234 2.07 6.36 6.05
N ILE A 235 2.56 5.81 7.16
CA ILE A 235 3.11 4.44 7.19
C ILE A 235 2.05 3.43 6.77
N ALA A 236 0.82 3.55 7.28
CA ALA A 236 -0.26 2.65 6.89
C ALA A 236 -0.54 2.73 5.38
N ASN A 237 -0.61 3.93 4.80
CA ASN A 237 -0.79 4.09 3.37
C ASN A 237 0.37 3.46 2.57
N ILE A 238 1.62 3.67 2.98
CA ILE A 238 2.80 3.05 2.34
C ILE A 238 2.66 1.53 2.35
N VAL A 239 2.27 0.96 3.49
CA VAL A 239 2.09 -0.50 3.65
C VAL A 239 0.98 -1.05 2.75
N TYR A 240 -0.14 -0.34 2.63
CA TYR A 240 -1.27 -0.77 1.79
C TYR A 240 -1.03 -0.53 0.29
N PHE A 241 -0.21 0.46 -0.07
CA PHE A 241 0.03 0.87 -1.46
C PHE A 241 1.54 0.86 -1.81
N PRO A 242 2.21 -0.30 -1.67
CA PRO A 242 3.65 -0.42 -1.85
C PRO A 242 4.10 0.08 -3.22
N ALA A 243 5.15 0.89 -3.22
CA ALA A 243 5.80 1.49 -4.37
C ALA A 243 4.95 2.45 -5.22
N THR A 244 3.68 2.71 -4.90
CA THR A 244 2.83 3.63 -5.69
C THR A 244 3.42 5.05 -5.74
N ILE A 245 4.09 5.48 -4.67
CA ILE A 245 4.78 6.76 -4.58
C ILE A 245 5.87 6.92 -5.65
N PHE A 246 6.48 5.81 -6.11
CA PHE A 246 7.52 5.81 -7.14
C PHE A 246 7.00 6.22 -8.52
N ALA A 247 5.69 6.35 -8.72
CA ALA A 247 5.14 7.01 -9.91
C ALA A 247 5.74 8.41 -10.15
N ALA A 248 6.20 9.09 -9.09
CA ALA A 248 6.90 10.37 -9.20
C ALA A 248 8.42 10.25 -9.45
N TYR A 249 9.04 9.08 -9.27
CA TYR A 249 10.50 8.91 -9.30
C TYR A 249 11.17 9.30 -10.62
N PRO A 250 10.65 8.93 -11.81
CA PRO A 250 11.25 9.33 -13.10
C PRO A 250 11.46 10.83 -13.25
N HIS A 251 10.63 11.63 -12.59
CA HIS A 251 10.70 13.09 -12.65
C HIS A 251 11.89 13.68 -11.91
N PHE A 252 12.44 12.98 -10.92
CA PHE A 252 13.61 13.45 -10.17
C PHE A 252 14.94 13.07 -10.86
N LEU A 253 14.88 12.27 -11.92
CA LEU A 253 16.04 11.88 -12.73
C LEU A 253 16.25 12.80 -13.95
N GLN A 254 15.27 13.63 -14.26
CA GLN A 254 15.36 14.60 -15.36
C GLN A 254 15.95 15.92 -14.83
N PRO A 255 16.93 16.52 -15.53
CA PRO A 255 17.50 17.81 -15.16
C PRO A 255 16.47 18.95 -15.20
#